data_AF-A0A3D4WVJ8-F1
#
_entry.id   AF-A0A3D4WVJ8-F1
#
_cell.length_a   1.000
_cell.length_b   1.000
_cell.length_c   1.000
_cell.angle_alpha   90.00
_cell.angle_beta   90.00
_cell.angle_gamma   90.00
#
_symmetry.space_group_name_H-M   'P 1'
#
loop_
_entity.id
_entity.type
_entity.pdbx_description
1 polymer ?
#
loop_
_entity_poly.entity_id
_entity_poly.type
_entity_poly.pdbx_seq_one_letter_code
_entity_poly.pdbx_strand_id
1 'polypeptide(L)'
;VQLTSTGARDAFVNSVSAIIDRYGLNGLDIDFEGHSLYFNSGDSDFRNPTTPVIVNLISALRTLKNRYGSGFVLTMAPETFFVQLGYQFYGGTCGGCDNRAGSYLPVIYAMRNDITVLHVQDYNSGPIMGLDNQYHNIGNADFHIAMTDMLAAGFTVANTGITFPALREDQIAFGVPAAVSAGNGHTSPAAIHQSLDCLVKGTNCGGYTLRGGTSPNLRGLMTWSINWDRYYNWEFMNSHEPYLNNLP
;
A
#
# COMPACT_ATOMS: atom_id res chain seq x y z
N VAL A 1 10.88 1.82 12.69
CA VAL A 1 11.00 0.67 13.62
C VAL A 1 11.75 -0.45 12.91
N GLN A 2 12.71 -1.15 13.54
CA GLN A 2 13.40 -2.28 12.90
C GLN A 2 13.33 -3.54 13.76
N LEU A 3 12.81 -4.62 13.19
CA LEU A 3 12.65 -5.90 13.87
C LEU A 3 13.81 -6.84 13.52
N THR A 4 15.03 -6.48 13.90
CA THR A 4 16.26 -7.19 13.49
C THR A 4 16.46 -8.54 14.20
N SER A 5 15.72 -8.82 15.27
CA SER A 5 15.82 -10.06 16.06
C SER A 5 14.46 -10.53 16.57
N THR A 6 14.39 -11.78 17.03
CA THR A 6 13.20 -12.34 17.69
C THR A 6 12.86 -11.60 18.99
N GLY A 7 13.86 -11.11 19.73
CA GLY A 7 13.62 -10.27 20.91
C GLY A 7 12.95 -8.94 20.57
N ALA A 8 13.38 -8.28 19.48
CA ALA A 8 12.73 -7.06 18.99
C ALA A 8 11.30 -7.33 18.50
N ARG A 9 11.08 -8.46 17.81
CA ARG A 9 9.75 -8.94 17.42
C ARG A 9 8.84 -9.12 18.64
N ASP A 10 9.32 -9.80 19.69
CA ASP A 10 8.52 -10.09 20.88
C ASP A 10 8.17 -8.81 21.65
N ALA A 11 9.13 -7.89 21.77
CA ALA A 11 8.89 -6.57 22.35
C ALA A 11 7.84 -5.78 21.54
N PHE A 12 7.89 -5.84 20.20
CA PHE A 12 6.90 -5.22 19.33
C PHE A 12 5.51 -5.82 19.55
N VAL A 13 5.36 -7.15 19.50
CA VAL A 13 4.07 -7.82 19.73
C VAL A 13 3.51 -7.47 21.11
N ASN A 14 4.33 -7.52 22.16
CA ASN A 14 3.90 -7.24 23.52
C ASN A 14 3.46 -5.78 23.71
N SER A 15 4.22 -4.82 23.16
CA SER A 15 3.88 -3.40 23.30
C SER A 15 2.65 -3.01 22.48
N VAL A 16 2.55 -3.47 21.24
CA VAL A 16 1.38 -3.22 20.38
C VAL A 16 0.12 -3.84 20.98
N SER A 17 0.19 -5.11 21.42
CA SER A 17 -0.98 -5.75 22.05
C SER A 17 -1.42 -5.04 23.33
N ALA A 18 -0.48 -4.60 24.17
CA ALA A 18 -0.81 -3.82 25.36
C ALA A 18 -1.49 -2.48 25.02
N ILE A 19 -1.09 -1.81 23.93
CA ILE A 19 -1.74 -0.58 23.46
C ILE A 19 -3.16 -0.89 22.95
N ILE A 20 -3.31 -1.92 22.13
CA ILE A 20 -4.62 -2.36 21.61
C ILE A 20 -5.57 -2.66 22.78
N ASP A 21 -5.13 -3.48 23.73
CA ASP A 21 -5.93 -3.91 24.88
C ASP A 21 -6.30 -2.72 25.79
N ARG A 22 -5.37 -1.79 26.00
CA ARG A 22 -5.58 -0.62 26.87
C ARG A 22 -6.59 0.37 26.30
N TYR A 23 -6.53 0.63 25.00
CA TYR A 23 -7.34 1.66 24.35
C TYR A 23 -8.54 1.10 23.57
N GLY A 24 -8.70 -0.22 23.53
CA GLY A 24 -9.80 -0.87 22.80
C GLY A 24 -9.70 -0.69 21.29
N LEU A 25 -8.47 -0.63 20.74
CA LEU A 25 -8.28 -0.47 19.30
C LEU A 25 -8.67 -1.73 18.54
N ASN A 26 -9.13 -1.59 17.30
CA ASN A 26 -9.54 -2.75 16.48
C ASN A 26 -8.38 -3.45 15.77
N GLY A 27 -7.18 -2.86 15.78
CA GLY A 27 -6.00 -3.49 15.21
C GLY A 27 -4.85 -2.53 15.01
N LEU A 28 -4.17 -2.65 13.87
CA LEU A 28 -2.89 -2.00 13.60
C LEU A 28 -2.76 -1.61 12.13
N ASP A 29 -2.31 -0.38 11.90
CA ASP A 29 -1.79 0.06 10.61
C ASP A 29 -0.26 -0.04 10.58
N ILE A 30 0.28 -0.56 9.49
CA ILE A 30 1.73 -0.64 9.26
C ILE A 30 2.15 0.47 8.29
N ASP A 31 2.62 1.56 8.88
CA ASP A 31 3.20 2.71 8.21
C ASP A 31 4.73 2.74 8.42
N PHE A 32 5.37 1.61 8.13
CA PHE A 32 6.82 1.47 8.27
C PHE A 32 7.52 2.04 7.05
N GLU A 33 8.19 3.18 7.22
CA GLU A 33 8.92 3.87 6.16
C GLU A 33 10.45 3.84 6.39
N GLY A 34 11.18 4.51 5.50
CA GLY A 34 12.61 4.77 5.64
C GLY A 34 13.41 3.48 5.64
N HIS A 35 14.04 3.16 6.78
CA HIS A 35 14.88 1.95 6.93
C HIS A 35 14.19 0.83 7.72
N SER A 36 12.88 0.92 7.91
CA SER A 36 12.13 -0.07 8.70
C SER A 36 12.05 -1.44 8.02
N LEU A 37 12.03 -1.45 6.67
CA LEU A 37 12.10 -2.65 5.84
C LEU A 37 13.10 -2.48 4.71
N TYR A 38 13.93 -3.50 4.52
CA TYR A 38 14.96 -3.57 3.49
C TYR A 38 15.28 -5.04 3.21
N PHE A 39 15.99 -5.31 2.13
CA PHE A 39 16.53 -6.62 1.82
C PHE A 39 18.01 -6.75 2.18
N ASN A 40 18.37 -7.93 2.68
CA ASN A 40 19.74 -8.43 2.62
C ASN A 40 20.05 -8.91 1.19
N SER A 41 21.32 -8.86 0.81
CA SER A 41 21.76 -9.38 -0.48
C SER A 41 21.46 -10.88 -0.62
N GLY A 42 20.88 -11.27 -1.75
CA GLY A 42 20.50 -12.64 -2.07
C GLY A 42 19.07 -13.02 -1.68
N ASP A 43 18.32 -12.15 -0.99
CA ASP A 43 16.92 -12.40 -0.64
C ASP A 43 16.02 -12.23 -1.87
N SER A 44 15.89 -13.29 -2.67
CA SER A 44 15.41 -13.21 -4.05
C SER A 44 13.96 -13.64 -4.29
N ASP A 45 13.32 -14.23 -3.28
CA ASP A 45 11.96 -14.77 -3.40
C ASP A 45 11.06 -14.13 -2.35
N PHE A 46 10.20 -13.18 -2.75
CA PHE A 46 9.26 -12.53 -1.83
C PHE A 46 8.30 -13.52 -1.14
N ARG A 47 8.11 -14.73 -1.68
CA ARG A 47 7.25 -15.75 -1.08
C ARG A 47 7.93 -16.44 0.10
N ASN A 48 9.26 -16.41 0.13
CA ASN A 48 10.12 -17.07 1.11
C ASN A 48 11.23 -16.10 1.58
N PRO A 49 10.89 -14.95 2.18
CA PRO A 49 11.88 -13.94 2.53
C PRO A 49 12.84 -14.49 3.58
N THR A 50 14.09 -14.03 3.51
CA THR A 50 15.17 -14.43 4.43
C THR A 50 15.72 -13.27 5.26
N THR A 51 15.43 -12.03 4.86
CA THR A 51 15.90 -10.84 5.57
C THR A 51 15.22 -10.70 6.93
N PRO A 52 15.97 -10.62 8.06
CA PRO A 52 15.40 -10.67 9.40
C PRO A 52 14.30 -9.64 9.67
N VAL A 53 14.44 -8.38 9.23
CA VAL A 53 13.40 -7.36 9.48
C VAL A 53 12.06 -7.71 8.82
N ILE A 54 12.10 -8.35 7.65
CA ILE A 54 10.91 -8.80 6.91
C ILE A 54 10.31 -10.04 7.58
N VAL A 55 11.14 -11.07 7.83
CA VAL A 55 10.72 -12.33 8.46
C VAL A 55 10.09 -12.08 9.83
N ASN A 56 10.72 -11.22 10.64
CA ASN A 56 10.23 -10.90 11.97
C ASN A 56 8.96 -10.05 11.94
N LEU A 57 8.81 -9.12 10.98
CA LEU A 57 7.56 -8.39 10.83
C LEU A 57 6.40 -9.33 10.46
N ILE A 58 6.60 -10.22 9.49
CA ILE A 58 5.58 -11.23 9.12
C ILE A 58 5.22 -12.08 10.36
N SER A 59 6.22 -12.53 11.12
CA SER A 59 5.99 -13.31 12.35
C SER A 59 5.21 -12.51 13.41
N ALA A 60 5.53 -11.23 13.61
CA ALA A 60 4.82 -10.36 14.54
C ALA A 60 3.35 -10.17 14.13
N LEU A 61 3.09 -9.87 12.86
CA LEU A 61 1.75 -9.64 12.33
C LEU A 61 0.87 -10.90 12.45
N ARG A 62 1.42 -12.08 12.12
CA ARG A 62 0.71 -13.36 12.34
C ARG A 62 0.41 -13.60 13.81
N THR A 63 1.33 -13.25 14.71
CA THR A 63 1.12 -13.40 16.16
C THR A 63 -0.02 -12.51 16.65
N LEU A 64 -0.07 -11.24 16.21
CA LEU A 64 -1.15 -10.31 16.54
C LEU A 64 -2.49 -10.78 15.95
N LYS A 65 -2.50 -11.20 14.67
CA LYS A 65 -3.70 -11.74 14.02
C LYS A 65 -4.24 -12.97 14.75
N ASN A 66 -3.38 -13.89 15.17
CA ASN A 66 -3.79 -15.08 15.93
C ASN A 66 -4.35 -14.72 17.32
N ARG A 67 -3.81 -13.68 17.97
CA ARG A 67 -4.30 -13.22 19.28
C ARG A 67 -5.71 -12.63 19.20
N TYR A 68 -5.97 -11.82 18.19
CA TYR A 68 -7.21 -11.03 18.08
C TYR A 68 -8.26 -11.64 17.12
N GLY A 69 -7.86 -12.63 16.32
CA GLY A 69 -8.75 -13.40 15.45
C GLY A 69 -9.35 -12.58 14.31
N SER A 70 -10.57 -12.91 13.93
CA SER A 70 -11.28 -12.29 12.81
C SER A 70 -11.57 -10.80 13.01
N GLY A 71 -11.66 -10.33 14.26
CA GLY A 71 -11.89 -8.92 14.59
C GLY A 71 -10.68 -8.01 14.41
N PHE A 72 -9.49 -8.56 14.17
CA PHE A 72 -8.27 -7.78 13.96
C PHE A 72 -8.26 -7.07 12.61
N VAL A 73 -8.28 -5.74 12.64
CA VAL A 73 -8.12 -4.86 11.48
C VAL A 73 -6.63 -4.68 11.21
N LEU A 74 -6.16 -5.19 10.09
CA LEU A 74 -4.78 -5.03 9.63
C LEU A 74 -4.75 -4.15 8.40
N THR A 75 -4.15 -2.98 8.49
CA THR A 75 -3.91 -2.11 7.35
C THR A 75 -2.44 -1.84 7.12
N MET A 76 -2.07 -1.39 5.93
CA MET A 76 -0.70 -1.02 5.58
C MET A 76 -0.69 0.20 4.66
N ALA A 77 0.22 1.14 4.92
CA ALA A 77 0.39 2.38 4.16
C ALA A 77 1.81 2.52 3.57
N PRO A 78 2.36 1.54 2.83
CA PRO A 78 3.69 1.71 2.27
C PRO A 78 3.71 2.79 1.18
N GLU A 79 4.85 3.47 1.02
CA GLU A 79 5.14 4.27 -0.17
C GLU A 79 5.25 3.37 -1.42
N THR A 80 4.96 3.90 -2.61
CA THR A 80 5.06 3.14 -3.87
C THR A 80 6.46 2.57 -4.11
N PHE A 81 7.48 3.21 -3.54
CA PHE A 81 8.87 2.77 -3.54
C PHE A 81 9.06 1.33 -2.98
N PHE A 82 8.29 0.97 -1.96
CA PHE A 82 8.38 -0.34 -1.34
C PHE A 82 7.48 -1.41 -1.99
N VAL A 83 6.63 -1.01 -2.95
CA VAL A 83 5.63 -1.88 -3.58
C VAL A 83 5.75 -1.85 -5.10
N GLN A 84 5.18 -0.84 -5.78
CA GLN A 84 5.11 -0.80 -7.24
C GLN A 84 6.47 -0.63 -7.91
N LEU A 85 7.44 0.04 -7.28
CA LEU A 85 8.82 0.08 -7.79
C LEU A 85 9.42 -1.34 -7.95
N GLY A 86 8.89 -2.31 -7.18
CA GLY A 86 9.16 -3.74 -7.30
C GLY A 86 8.95 -4.31 -8.71
N TYR A 87 8.14 -3.66 -9.55
CA TYR A 87 7.98 -4.03 -10.95
C TYR A 87 9.29 -3.88 -11.74
N GLN A 88 10.11 -2.87 -11.42
CA GLN A 88 11.39 -2.63 -12.08
C GLN A 88 12.58 -3.13 -11.27
N PHE A 89 12.54 -2.94 -9.95
CA PHE A 89 13.68 -3.14 -9.07
C PHE A 89 13.30 -3.93 -7.83
N TYR A 90 14.04 -5.01 -7.57
CA TYR A 90 13.88 -5.81 -6.37
C TYR A 90 15.19 -5.80 -5.57
N GLY A 91 15.17 -5.11 -4.43
CA GLY A 91 16.39 -4.74 -3.70
C GLY A 91 17.23 -5.93 -3.20
N GLY A 92 16.65 -7.12 -3.07
CA GLY A 92 17.37 -8.34 -2.65
C GLY A 92 18.25 -8.96 -3.73
N THR A 93 18.01 -8.67 -5.02
CA THR A 93 18.76 -9.25 -6.16
C THR A 93 19.40 -8.21 -7.07
N CYS A 94 18.95 -6.98 -7.00
CA CYS A 94 19.38 -5.92 -7.89
C CYS A 94 20.72 -5.33 -7.47
N GLY A 95 21.72 -5.46 -8.35
CA GLY A 95 23.01 -4.81 -8.17
C GLY A 95 22.92 -3.31 -8.45
N GLY A 96 23.12 -2.48 -7.43
CA GLY A 96 23.27 -1.02 -7.57
C GLY A 96 21.98 -0.21 -7.46
N CYS A 97 20.81 -0.83 -7.28
CA CYS A 97 19.63 -0.10 -6.78
C CYS A 97 19.56 -0.17 -5.25
N ASP A 98 18.72 0.68 -4.68
CA ASP A 98 18.48 0.73 -3.25
C ASP A 98 17.85 -0.59 -2.76
N ASN A 99 18.39 -1.16 -1.68
CA ASN A 99 17.99 -2.47 -1.17
C ASN A 99 16.59 -2.47 -0.53
N ARG A 100 15.93 -1.32 -0.45
CA ARG A 100 14.56 -1.18 0.04
C ARG A 100 13.50 -1.28 -1.07
N ALA A 101 13.89 -1.17 -2.34
CA ALA A 101 12.96 -1.25 -3.47
C ALA A 101 12.20 -2.58 -3.45
N GLY A 102 10.86 -2.50 -3.36
CA GLY A 102 9.99 -3.69 -3.27
C GLY A 102 9.98 -4.41 -1.92
N SER A 103 10.53 -3.83 -0.83
CA SER A 103 10.70 -4.54 0.45
C SER A 103 9.42 -4.83 1.23
N TYR A 104 8.28 -4.25 0.82
CA TYR A 104 6.97 -4.62 1.36
C TYR A 104 6.34 -5.84 0.69
N LEU A 105 6.73 -6.18 -0.54
CA LEU A 105 6.11 -7.28 -1.29
C LEU A 105 6.07 -8.60 -0.51
N PRO A 106 7.13 -9.01 0.22
CA PRO A 106 7.05 -10.25 1.00
C PRO A 106 6.06 -10.17 2.15
N VAL A 107 5.94 -9.00 2.79
CA VAL A 107 5.01 -8.77 3.92
C VAL A 107 3.58 -8.78 3.41
N ILE A 108 3.29 -8.04 2.35
CA ILE A 108 1.96 -8.02 1.72
C ILE A 108 1.60 -9.42 1.25
N TYR A 109 2.50 -10.12 0.55
CA TYR A 109 2.25 -11.50 0.11
C TYR A 109 1.94 -12.43 1.27
N ALA A 110 2.75 -12.42 2.33
CA ALA A 110 2.60 -13.33 3.46
C ALA A 110 1.34 -13.07 4.30
N MET A 111 0.80 -11.85 4.26
CA MET A 111 -0.39 -11.40 4.98
C MET A 111 -1.61 -11.18 4.08
N ARG A 112 -1.54 -11.46 2.77
CA ARG A 112 -2.58 -11.11 1.77
C ARG A 112 -3.98 -11.65 2.06
N ASN A 113 -4.12 -12.69 2.87
CA ASN A 113 -5.43 -13.21 3.27
C ASN A 113 -5.99 -12.53 4.53
N ASP A 114 -5.15 -11.80 5.27
CA ASP A 114 -5.48 -11.16 6.55
C ASP A 114 -5.51 -9.61 6.47
N ILE A 115 -4.95 -9.03 5.41
CA ILE A 115 -5.03 -7.58 5.16
C ILE A 115 -6.50 -7.17 5.03
N THR A 116 -6.90 -6.19 5.83
CA THR A 116 -8.20 -5.53 5.72
C THR A 116 -8.18 -4.48 4.63
N VAL A 117 -7.17 -3.60 4.62
CA VAL A 117 -6.95 -2.59 3.58
C VAL A 117 -5.45 -2.37 3.36
N LEU A 118 -5.00 -2.40 2.11
CA LEU A 118 -3.72 -1.88 1.66
C LEU A 118 -4.00 -0.56 0.95
N HIS A 119 -3.49 0.54 1.51
CA HIS A 119 -3.62 1.88 0.94
C HIS A 119 -2.24 2.48 0.72
N VAL A 120 -1.64 2.14 -0.42
CA VAL A 120 -0.33 2.66 -0.82
C VAL A 120 -0.37 4.18 -0.89
N GLN A 121 0.69 4.84 -0.42
CA GLN A 121 0.79 6.29 -0.47
C GLN A 121 1.10 6.75 -1.90
N ASP A 122 0.10 7.25 -2.62
CA ASP A 122 0.25 7.78 -3.98
C ASP A 122 0.70 9.25 -3.98
N TYR A 123 1.61 9.59 -3.07
CA TYR A 123 2.12 10.93 -2.85
C TYR A 123 3.55 10.87 -2.33
N ASN A 124 4.25 12.01 -2.32
CA ASN A 124 5.69 12.09 -2.00
C ASN A 124 6.57 11.11 -2.80
N SER A 125 6.08 10.67 -3.96
CA SER A 125 6.72 9.64 -4.77
C SER A 125 7.37 10.21 -6.03
N GLY A 126 8.41 9.54 -6.49
CA GLY A 126 8.96 9.75 -7.82
C GLY A 126 8.07 9.11 -8.91
N PRO A 127 8.49 9.18 -10.19
CA PRO A 127 7.81 8.48 -11.25
C PRO A 127 7.86 6.96 -11.02
N ILE A 128 6.75 6.27 -11.25
CA ILE A 128 6.67 4.80 -11.17
C ILE A 128 6.24 4.24 -12.53
N MET A 129 6.89 3.15 -12.94
CA MET A 129 6.54 2.43 -14.16
C MET A 129 5.25 1.64 -13.96
N GLY A 130 4.22 1.95 -14.74
CA GLY A 130 2.97 1.19 -14.79
C GLY A 130 3.11 -0.10 -15.59
N LEU A 131 2.06 -0.92 -15.56
CA LEU A 131 1.98 -2.16 -16.33
C LEU A 131 1.93 -1.95 -17.87
N ASP A 132 1.74 -0.72 -18.31
CA ASP A 132 1.87 -0.29 -19.70
C ASP A 132 3.31 0.03 -20.12
N ASN A 133 4.26 -0.17 -19.21
CA ASN A 133 5.66 0.20 -19.37
C ASN A 133 5.85 1.69 -19.68
N GLN A 134 4.97 2.55 -19.15
CA GLN A 134 5.15 4.00 -19.11
C GLN A 134 5.37 4.48 -17.68
N TYR A 135 6.12 5.58 -17.54
CA TYR A 135 6.27 6.24 -16.24
C TYR A 135 5.06 7.14 -15.97
N HIS A 136 4.41 6.91 -14.84
CA HIS A 136 3.35 7.77 -14.30
C HIS A 136 3.93 8.66 -13.20
N ASN A 137 3.43 9.90 -13.11
CA ASN A 137 3.87 10.88 -12.12
C ASN A 137 2.72 11.23 -11.17
N ILE A 138 3.02 11.44 -9.89
CA ILE A 138 2.03 11.82 -8.86
C ILE A 138 1.24 13.10 -9.19
N GLY A 139 0.09 13.30 -8.53
CA GLY A 139 -0.72 14.52 -8.61
C GLY A 139 -1.77 14.54 -9.74
N ASN A 140 -2.13 13.38 -10.29
CA ASN A 140 -3.16 13.26 -11.32
C ASN A 140 -3.85 11.88 -11.27
N ALA A 141 -4.99 11.75 -11.97
CA ALA A 141 -5.81 10.55 -11.99
C ALA A 141 -5.08 9.32 -12.54
N ASP A 142 -4.27 9.49 -13.58
CA ASP A 142 -3.57 8.42 -14.30
C ASP A 142 -2.58 7.68 -13.40
N PHE A 143 -1.91 8.39 -12.48
CA PHE A 143 -1.06 7.75 -11.46
C PHE A 143 -1.85 6.82 -10.53
N HIS A 144 -2.96 7.31 -9.96
CA HIS A 144 -3.81 6.51 -9.06
C HIS A 144 -4.39 5.29 -9.76
N ILE A 145 -4.79 5.44 -11.02
CA ILE A 145 -5.27 4.34 -11.86
C ILE A 145 -4.16 3.30 -12.04
N ALA A 146 -2.98 3.70 -12.51
CA ALA A 146 -1.89 2.79 -12.80
C ALA A 146 -1.37 2.06 -11.54
N MET A 147 -1.19 2.78 -10.42
CA MET A 147 -0.67 2.20 -9.18
C MET A 147 -1.65 1.21 -8.53
N THR A 148 -2.95 1.49 -8.63
CA THR A 148 -4.00 0.59 -8.13
C THR A 148 -4.17 -0.62 -9.05
N ASP A 149 -4.14 -0.43 -10.39
CA ASP A 149 -4.24 -1.54 -11.36
C ASP A 149 -3.08 -2.54 -11.21
N MET A 150 -1.88 -2.09 -10.81
CA MET A 150 -0.78 -2.99 -10.47
C MET A 150 -1.12 -3.96 -9.33
N LEU A 151 -1.86 -3.51 -8.31
CA LEU A 151 -2.28 -4.36 -7.20
C LEU A 151 -3.46 -5.26 -7.58
N ALA A 152 -4.37 -4.77 -8.42
CA ALA A 152 -5.54 -5.51 -8.89
C ALA A 152 -5.19 -6.59 -9.94
N ALA A 153 -4.18 -6.34 -10.78
CA ALA A 153 -3.71 -7.29 -11.79
C ALA A 153 -2.64 -8.25 -11.27
N GLY A 154 -1.83 -7.78 -10.30
CA GLY A 154 -0.52 -8.35 -10.02
C GLY A 154 0.52 -7.99 -11.09
N PHE A 155 1.79 -8.31 -10.83
CA PHE A 155 2.88 -7.96 -11.74
C PHE A 155 4.11 -8.84 -11.54
N THR A 156 4.90 -9.02 -12.61
CA THR A 156 6.20 -9.69 -12.52
C THR A 156 7.18 -8.81 -11.76
N VAL A 157 7.78 -9.35 -10.69
CA VAL A 157 8.69 -8.59 -9.83
C VAL A 157 10.07 -8.54 -10.47
N ALA A 158 10.45 -7.36 -10.97
CA ALA A 158 11.71 -7.09 -11.63
C ALA A 158 12.09 -8.22 -12.63
N ASN A 159 13.34 -8.70 -12.55
CA ASN A 159 13.83 -9.82 -13.34
C ASN A 159 13.79 -11.17 -12.58
N THR A 160 13.02 -11.27 -11.49
CA THR A 160 12.98 -12.50 -10.68
C THR A 160 12.26 -13.65 -11.39
N GLY A 161 11.43 -13.35 -12.39
CA GLY A 161 10.54 -14.32 -13.04
C GLY A 161 9.36 -14.75 -12.17
N ILE A 162 9.17 -14.14 -11.00
CA ILE A 162 8.06 -14.43 -10.07
C ILE A 162 7.04 -13.31 -10.16
N THR A 163 5.78 -13.68 -10.37
CA THR A 163 4.66 -12.73 -10.39
C THR A 163 4.08 -12.55 -9.00
N PHE A 164 4.05 -11.30 -8.51
CA PHE A 164 3.25 -10.90 -7.37
C PHE A 164 1.77 -11.01 -7.75
N PRO A 165 0.96 -11.79 -7.01
CA PRO A 165 -0.42 -12.05 -7.40
C PRO A 165 -1.31 -10.82 -7.19
N ALA A 166 -2.40 -10.76 -7.94
CA ALA A 166 -3.50 -9.84 -7.68
C ALA A 166 -3.98 -9.92 -6.21
N LEU A 167 -4.33 -8.78 -5.64
CA LEU A 167 -5.07 -8.69 -4.39
C LEU A 167 -6.57 -8.66 -4.67
N ARG A 168 -7.39 -8.97 -3.67
CA ARG A 168 -8.84 -8.79 -3.80
C ARG A 168 -9.15 -7.29 -3.84
N GLU A 169 -10.10 -6.91 -4.68
CA GLU A 169 -10.58 -5.52 -4.83
C GLU A 169 -10.93 -4.91 -3.46
N ASP A 170 -11.58 -5.69 -2.61
CA ASP A 170 -12.06 -5.28 -1.27
C ASP A 170 -10.96 -5.01 -0.25
N GLN A 171 -9.70 -5.29 -0.61
CA GLN A 171 -8.51 -4.99 0.17
C GLN A 171 -7.77 -3.77 -0.34
N ILE A 172 -8.07 -3.25 -1.54
CA ILE A 172 -7.27 -2.20 -2.17
C ILE A 172 -7.96 -0.85 -1.98
N ALA A 173 -7.21 0.10 -1.44
CA ALA A 173 -7.49 1.52 -1.50
C ALA A 173 -6.22 2.24 -1.96
N PHE A 174 -6.30 3.54 -2.23
CA PHE A 174 -5.10 4.35 -2.46
C PHE A 174 -5.09 5.57 -1.53
N GLY A 175 -3.89 5.92 -1.07
CA GLY A 175 -3.65 7.02 -0.14
C GLY A 175 -3.32 8.30 -0.87
N VAL A 176 -3.96 9.40 -0.48
CA VAL A 176 -3.76 10.73 -1.09
C VAL A 176 -3.66 11.84 -0.04
N PRO A 177 -2.92 12.94 -0.29
CA PRO A 177 -2.87 14.05 0.64
C PRO A 177 -4.24 14.72 0.73
N ALA A 178 -4.72 15.00 1.95
CA ALA A 178 -6.00 15.68 2.19
C ALA A 178 -6.02 17.11 1.64
N ALA A 179 -4.83 17.71 1.52
CA ALA A 179 -4.64 19.07 1.06
C ALA A 179 -3.22 19.26 0.52
N VAL A 180 -2.99 20.36 -0.21
CA VAL A 180 -1.71 20.72 -0.82
C VAL A 180 -0.53 20.79 0.17
N SER A 181 -0.78 21.11 1.43
CA SER A 181 0.26 21.18 2.47
C SER A 181 0.54 19.85 3.16
N ALA A 182 -0.27 18.82 2.91
CA ALA A 182 -0.16 17.55 3.59
C ALA A 182 0.93 16.64 2.98
N GLY A 183 1.22 16.81 1.70
CA GLY A 183 2.26 16.09 0.97
C GLY A 183 2.32 16.54 -0.49
N ASN A 184 3.46 16.30 -1.15
CA ASN A 184 3.57 16.52 -2.59
C ASN A 184 2.72 15.50 -3.35
N GLY A 185 2.10 15.89 -4.46
CA GLY A 185 1.20 15.01 -5.21
C GLY A 185 -0.26 15.09 -4.78
N HIS A 186 -0.67 16.15 -4.08
CA HIS A 186 -2.08 16.46 -3.89
C HIS A 186 -2.83 16.50 -5.23
N THR A 187 -3.93 15.77 -5.31
CA THR A 187 -4.76 15.64 -6.51
C THR A 187 -6.11 16.29 -6.26
N SER A 188 -6.67 17.01 -7.24
CA SER A 188 -7.98 17.66 -7.06
C SER A 188 -9.11 16.63 -6.89
N PRO A 189 -10.23 16.99 -6.24
CA PRO A 189 -11.33 16.05 -6.08
C PRO A 189 -11.85 15.46 -7.39
N ALA A 190 -11.91 16.28 -8.45
CA ALA A 190 -12.33 15.83 -9.78
C ALA A 190 -11.39 14.76 -10.37
N ALA A 191 -10.08 14.87 -10.18
CA ALA A 191 -9.13 13.88 -10.67
C ALA A 191 -9.13 12.59 -9.81
N ILE A 192 -9.40 12.67 -8.51
CA ILE A 192 -9.64 11.48 -7.67
C ILE A 192 -10.94 10.78 -8.09
N HIS A 193 -12.01 11.53 -8.39
CA HIS A 193 -13.25 10.95 -8.90
C HIS A 193 -13.05 10.31 -10.28
N GLN A 194 -12.23 10.91 -11.14
CA GLN A 194 -11.85 10.30 -12.42
C GLN A 194 -11.14 8.95 -12.22
N SER A 195 -10.20 8.84 -11.28
CA SER A 195 -9.54 7.56 -11.02
C SER A 195 -10.50 6.52 -10.48
N LEU A 196 -11.42 6.90 -9.58
CA LEU A 196 -12.48 6.03 -9.08
C LEU A 196 -13.45 5.57 -10.19
N ASP A 197 -13.90 6.47 -11.07
CA ASP A 197 -14.72 6.10 -12.24
C ASP A 197 -14.00 5.09 -13.14
N CYS A 198 -12.69 5.23 -13.31
CA CYS A 198 -11.92 4.27 -14.10
C CYS A 198 -11.83 2.93 -13.39
N LEU A 199 -11.31 2.93 -12.16
CA LEU A 199 -11.06 1.71 -11.41
C LEU A 199 -12.36 0.93 -11.14
N VAL A 200 -13.44 1.60 -10.75
CA VAL A 200 -14.68 0.95 -10.32
C VAL A 200 -15.62 0.67 -11.49
N LYS A 201 -15.69 1.56 -12.50
CA LYS A 201 -16.68 1.48 -13.59
C LYS A 201 -16.07 1.24 -14.97
N GLY A 202 -14.75 1.32 -15.11
CA GLY A 202 -14.06 1.20 -16.40
C GLY A 202 -14.25 2.41 -17.32
N THR A 203 -14.64 3.57 -16.76
CA THR A 203 -14.96 4.79 -17.51
C THR A 203 -14.01 5.93 -17.13
N ASN A 204 -13.84 6.94 -17.99
CA ASN A 204 -12.96 8.09 -17.68
C ASN A 204 -11.48 7.74 -17.42
N CYS A 205 -10.99 6.60 -17.92
CA CYS A 205 -9.61 6.13 -17.76
C CYS A 205 -8.54 6.95 -18.50
N GLY A 206 -8.94 8.01 -19.22
CA GLY A 206 -8.04 8.71 -20.13
C GLY A 206 -7.51 7.76 -21.20
N GLY A 207 -6.19 7.60 -21.27
CA GLY A 207 -5.53 6.67 -22.18
C GLY A 207 -5.14 5.32 -21.55
N TYR A 208 -5.35 5.14 -20.25
CA TYR A 208 -4.91 3.93 -19.54
C TYR A 208 -5.89 2.77 -19.76
N THR A 209 -5.36 1.58 -20.04
CA THR A 209 -6.15 0.34 -20.12
C THR A 209 -5.91 -0.51 -18.87
N LEU A 210 -6.97 -0.77 -18.11
CA LEU A 210 -6.92 -1.61 -16.91
C LEU A 210 -6.59 -3.06 -17.28
N ARG A 211 -5.53 -3.61 -16.69
CA ARG A 211 -5.11 -5.00 -16.87
C ARG A 211 -5.70 -5.92 -15.81
N GLY A 212 -6.00 -5.40 -14.63
CA GLY A 212 -6.72 -6.10 -13.57
C GLY A 212 -8.23 -6.15 -13.82
N GLY A 213 -8.72 -5.39 -14.81
CA GLY A 213 -10.15 -5.19 -15.03
C GLY A 213 -10.72 -4.14 -14.09
N THR A 214 -12.05 -4.01 -14.10
CA THR A 214 -12.74 -3.13 -13.15
C THR A 214 -12.77 -3.75 -11.76
N SER A 215 -12.69 -2.91 -10.74
CA SER A 215 -12.70 -3.27 -9.32
C SER A 215 -13.93 -2.64 -8.65
N PRO A 216 -15.15 -3.15 -8.89
CA PRO A 216 -16.37 -2.58 -8.31
C PRO A 216 -16.35 -2.57 -6.78
N ASN A 217 -15.66 -3.53 -6.14
CA ASN A 217 -15.56 -3.59 -4.67
C ASN A 217 -14.31 -2.89 -4.11
N LEU A 218 -13.72 -1.94 -4.86
CA LEU A 218 -12.56 -1.17 -4.38
C LEU A 218 -12.89 -0.56 -3.00
N ARG A 219 -11.95 -0.71 -2.06
CA ARG A 219 -12.19 -0.39 -0.65
C ARG A 219 -12.34 1.11 -0.37
N GLY A 220 -11.80 1.96 -1.23
CA GLY A 220 -11.97 3.42 -1.17
C GLY A 220 -10.66 4.18 -1.10
N LEU A 221 -10.61 5.20 -0.25
CA LEU A 221 -9.51 6.15 -0.12
C LEU A 221 -8.95 6.17 1.30
N MET A 222 -7.64 6.36 1.41
CA MET A 222 -6.99 6.80 2.65
C MET A 222 -6.50 8.23 2.45
N THR A 223 -6.44 9.01 3.52
CA THR A 223 -5.85 10.35 3.43
C THR A 223 -4.89 10.68 4.56
N TRP A 224 -3.78 11.30 4.19
CA TRP A 224 -2.96 12.06 5.11
C TRP A 224 -3.36 13.54 5.03
N SER A 225 -4.10 14.10 5.99
CA SER A 225 -4.66 13.46 7.19
C SER A 225 -5.96 14.16 7.59
N ILE A 226 -6.71 13.58 8.54
CA ILE A 226 -7.91 14.21 9.14
C ILE A 226 -7.61 15.63 9.65
N ASN A 227 -6.42 15.86 10.23
CA ASN A 227 -6.03 17.18 10.73
C ASN A 227 -5.83 18.19 9.59
N TRP A 228 -5.19 17.77 8.50
CA TRP A 228 -5.04 18.60 7.32
C TRP A 228 -6.37 18.88 6.64
N ASP A 229 -7.23 17.86 6.51
CA ASP A 229 -8.56 18.02 5.96
C ASP A 229 -9.36 19.05 6.77
N ARG A 230 -9.38 18.91 8.10
CA ARG A 230 -9.99 19.89 9.00
C ARG A 230 -9.44 21.31 8.81
N TYR A 231 -8.13 21.45 8.68
CA TYR A 231 -7.49 22.75 8.46
C TYR A 231 -7.92 23.38 7.12
N TYR A 232 -8.18 22.56 6.11
CA TYR A 232 -8.69 22.94 4.80
C TYR A 232 -10.22 22.85 4.71
N ASN A 233 -10.92 23.04 5.83
CA ASN A 233 -12.40 23.09 5.90
C ASN A 233 -13.12 21.81 5.42
N TRP A 234 -12.50 20.66 5.65
CA TRP A 234 -13.05 19.34 5.33
C TRP A 234 -13.31 19.11 3.84
N GLU A 235 -12.53 19.73 2.94
CA GLU A 235 -12.68 19.58 1.48
C GLU A 235 -12.61 18.11 1.04
N PHE A 236 -11.66 17.34 1.58
CA PHE A 236 -11.44 15.95 1.21
C PHE A 236 -12.65 15.10 1.59
N MET A 237 -13.05 15.13 2.87
CA MET A 237 -14.22 14.39 3.35
C MET A 237 -15.49 14.80 2.58
N ASN A 238 -15.78 16.11 2.49
CA ASN A 238 -17.02 16.61 1.90
C ASN A 238 -17.11 16.33 0.39
N SER A 239 -15.97 16.24 -0.30
CA SER A 239 -15.95 15.91 -1.73
C SER A 239 -16.10 14.42 -1.98
N HIS A 240 -15.44 13.58 -1.17
CA HIS A 240 -15.28 12.16 -1.47
C HIS A 240 -16.30 11.24 -0.81
N GLU A 241 -16.74 11.53 0.42
CA GLU A 241 -17.76 10.71 1.09
C GLU A 241 -19.04 10.56 0.25
N PRO A 242 -19.71 11.63 -0.22
CA PRO A 242 -20.92 11.48 -1.03
C PRO A 242 -20.63 10.78 -2.36
N TYR A 243 -19.45 10.95 -2.93
CA TYR A 243 -19.07 10.30 -4.17
C TYR A 243 -18.89 8.78 -3.99
N LEU A 244 -18.14 8.37 -2.96
CA LEU A 244 -17.93 6.97 -2.60
C LEU A 244 -19.24 6.27 -2.25
N ASN A 245 -20.15 6.93 -1.53
CA ASN A 245 -21.48 6.41 -1.19
C ASN A 245 -22.39 6.16 -2.41
N ASN A 246 -22.06 6.73 -3.58
CA ASN A 246 -22.81 6.56 -4.83
C ASN A 246 -22.11 5.62 -5.84
N LEU A 247 -20.98 5.02 -5.47
CA LEU A 247 -20.38 3.94 -6.25
C LEU A 247 -21.24 2.66 -6.13
N PRO A 248 -21.25 1.80 -7.17
CA PRO A 248 -22.11 0.61 -7.25
C PRO A 248 -21.87 -0.41 -6.14
#